data_AF-K9VVP8-F1
#
_entry.id   AF-K9VVP8-F1
#
_cell.length_a   1.000
_cell.length_b   1.000
_cell.length_c   1.000
_cell.angle_alpha   90.00
_cell.angle_beta   90.00
_cell.angle_gamma   90.00
#
_symmetry.space_group_name_H-M   'P 1'
#
loop_
_entity.id
_entity.type
_entity.pdbx_description
1 polymer ?
#
loop_
_entity_poly.entity_id
_entity_poly.type
_entity_poly.pdbx_seq_one_letter_code
_entity_poly.pdbx_strand_id
1 'polypeptide(L)'
;MNSTTSPLLMVPLDLAIHSRAKDLAAQQSTVEKGKRVYLNALAVYAVHCYLNWLQIPTDLTESDCFNPVKAALSNVADLVIPNIGTLECCPVLPRQTVILLQSASEQRIGYVAIQFQESLDSVQLLGFAPAFDEANPPAQLGVSELQPIEALLEQITRLEEGIAFLQTDDPVAVQVRSVLENKPLSEIVARLEILYRTVDEFEWRYAGGEILAVESTAVGATRETIQADDSELEDLAEMLMEKLAEIWGDSA
;
A
#
# COMPACT_ATOMS: atom_id res chain seq x y z
N MET A 1 -7.33 -27.56 -13.61
CA MET A 1 -8.44 -27.84 -12.67
C MET A 1 -7.86 -28.38 -11.38
N ASN A 2 -7.70 -27.49 -10.41
CA ASN A 2 -7.66 -27.73 -8.97
C ASN A 2 -7.81 -26.33 -8.37
N SER A 3 -9.06 -25.89 -8.20
CA SER A 3 -9.36 -24.67 -7.48
C SER A 3 -9.19 -25.02 -6.01
N THR A 4 -7.98 -24.86 -5.47
CA THR A 4 -7.77 -24.81 -4.03
C THR A 4 -8.56 -23.62 -3.52
N THR A 5 -9.76 -23.87 -3.00
CA THR A 5 -10.53 -22.86 -2.29
C THR A 5 -9.74 -22.54 -1.03
N SER A 6 -9.03 -21.42 -1.03
CA SER A 6 -8.38 -20.91 0.19
C SER A 6 -9.44 -20.81 1.30
N PRO A 7 -9.11 -21.24 2.53
CA PRO A 7 -10.05 -21.17 3.63
C PRO A 7 -10.54 -19.73 3.83
N LEU A 8 -11.84 -19.58 4.09
CA LEU A 8 -12.44 -18.27 4.34
C LEU A 8 -11.82 -17.66 5.59
N LEU A 9 -11.12 -16.54 5.45
CA LEU A 9 -10.56 -15.80 6.57
C LEU A 9 -11.59 -14.83 7.12
N MET A 10 -12.12 -15.14 8.30
CA MET A 10 -13.16 -14.37 8.97
C MET A 10 -12.57 -13.56 10.13
N VAL A 11 -12.88 -12.26 10.16
CA VAL A 11 -12.50 -11.35 11.24
C VAL A 11 -13.76 -10.89 11.98
N PRO A 12 -13.89 -11.15 13.30
CA PRO A 12 -15.03 -10.69 14.08
C PRO A 12 -14.95 -9.17 14.32
N LEU A 13 -16.11 -8.51 14.30
CA LEU A 13 -16.29 -7.11 14.63
C LEU A 13 -17.02 -7.00 15.97
N ASP A 14 -16.26 -6.68 17.03
CA ASP A 14 -16.84 -6.59 18.36
C ASP A 14 -17.64 -5.29 18.59
N LEU A 15 -18.31 -5.24 19.74
CA LEU A 15 -19.12 -4.08 20.11
C LEU A 15 -18.30 -2.79 20.23
N ALA A 16 -17.03 -2.88 20.63
CA ALA A 16 -16.16 -1.72 20.77
C ALA A 16 -15.81 -1.11 19.41
N ILE A 17 -15.48 -1.97 18.42
CA ILE A 17 -15.26 -1.57 17.02
C ILE A 17 -16.51 -0.88 16.48
N HIS A 18 -17.69 -1.49 16.66
CA HIS A 18 -18.95 -0.88 16.24
C HIS A 18 -19.24 0.46 16.91
N SER A 19 -18.92 0.62 18.20
CA SER A 19 -19.11 1.89 18.91
C SER A 19 -18.24 2.98 18.31
N ARG A 20 -16.94 2.71 18.13
CA ARG A 20 -15.99 3.68 17.56
C ARG A 20 -16.38 4.09 16.14
N ALA A 21 -16.78 3.13 15.30
CA ALA A 21 -17.25 3.42 13.95
C ALA A 21 -18.53 4.27 13.94
N LYS A 22 -19.45 4.05 14.88
CA LYS A 22 -20.66 4.87 15.04
C LYS A 22 -20.34 6.30 15.44
N ASP A 23 -19.36 6.50 16.33
CA ASP A 23 -18.95 7.82 16.78
C ASP A 23 -18.36 8.66 15.62
N LEU A 24 -17.61 8.04 14.71
CA LEU A 24 -17.11 8.70 13.49
C LEU A 24 -18.24 9.01 12.51
N ALA A 25 -19.17 8.07 12.32
CA ALA A 25 -20.32 8.23 11.44
C ALA A 25 -21.26 9.34 11.91
N ALA A 26 -21.43 9.51 13.22
CA ALA A 26 -22.28 10.54 13.82
C ALA A 26 -21.76 11.97 13.58
N GLN A 27 -20.47 12.14 13.27
CA GLN A 27 -19.86 13.43 12.97
C GLN A 27 -20.10 13.88 11.52
N GLN A 28 -20.72 13.04 10.70
CA GLN A 28 -20.94 13.32 9.28
C GLN A 28 -22.20 14.16 9.04
N SER A 29 -22.13 15.05 8.05
CA SER A 29 -23.22 16.00 7.76
C SER A 29 -24.47 15.37 7.14
N THR A 30 -24.37 14.14 6.62
CA THR A 30 -25.49 13.42 6.02
C THR A 30 -25.50 11.95 6.45
N VAL A 31 -26.68 11.34 6.44
CA VAL A 31 -26.86 9.90 6.74
C VAL A 31 -26.05 9.03 5.77
N GLU A 32 -25.99 9.41 4.50
CA GLU A 32 -25.25 8.68 3.47
C GLU A 32 -23.74 8.71 3.75
N LYS A 33 -23.17 9.88 4.07
CA LYS A 33 -21.77 10.00 4.48
C LYS A 33 -21.49 9.23 5.76
N GLY A 34 -22.39 9.30 6.74
CA GLY A 34 -22.29 8.53 7.99
C GLY A 34 -22.22 7.03 7.74
N LYS A 35 -23.10 6.48 6.90
CA LYS A 35 -23.08 5.05 6.52
C LYS A 35 -21.76 4.66 5.85
N ARG A 36 -21.25 5.50 4.95
CA ARG A 36 -19.98 5.26 4.26
C ARG A 36 -18.81 5.24 5.23
N VAL A 37 -18.67 6.27 6.06
CA VAL A 37 -17.61 6.36 7.08
C VAL A 37 -17.69 5.20 8.07
N TYR A 38 -18.91 4.80 8.47
CA TYR A 38 -19.12 3.62 9.30
C TYR A 38 -18.53 2.36 8.68
N LEU A 39 -18.87 2.05 7.42
CA LEU A 39 -18.38 0.85 6.73
C LEU A 39 -16.87 0.89 6.49
N ASN A 40 -16.33 2.05 6.10
CA ASN A 40 -14.89 2.24 5.93
C ASN A 40 -14.15 1.98 7.25
N ALA A 41 -14.61 2.57 8.34
CA ALA A 41 -14.00 2.37 9.66
C ALA A 41 -14.04 0.89 10.08
N LEU A 42 -15.16 0.19 9.88
CA LEU A 42 -15.23 -1.25 10.17
C LEU A 42 -14.26 -2.07 9.31
N ALA A 43 -14.11 -1.73 8.03
CA ALA A 43 -13.15 -2.40 7.14
C ALA A 43 -11.70 -2.18 7.62
N VAL A 44 -11.35 -0.96 7.99
CA VAL A 44 -10.03 -0.62 8.54
C VAL A 44 -9.76 -1.36 9.85
N TYR A 45 -10.73 -1.39 10.77
CA TYR A 45 -10.60 -2.17 12.01
C TYR A 45 -10.42 -3.66 11.76
N ALA A 46 -11.10 -4.24 10.76
CA ALA A 46 -10.93 -5.65 10.43
C ALA A 46 -9.51 -5.96 9.95
N VAL A 47 -8.95 -5.16 9.04
CA VAL A 47 -7.59 -5.35 8.56
C VAL A 47 -6.57 -5.11 9.68
N HIS A 48 -6.79 -4.09 10.52
CA HIS A 48 -6.01 -3.85 11.74
C HIS A 48 -6.00 -5.06 12.68
N CYS A 49 -7.17 -5.66 12.95
CA CYS A 49 -7.26 -6.86 13.78
C CYS A 49 -6.50 -8.04 13.17
N TYR A 50 -6.64 -8.27 11.86
CA TYR A 50 -5.92 -9.33 11.16
C TYR A 50 -4.39 -9.14 11.24
N LEU A 51 -3.89 -7.95 10.93
CA LEU A 51 -2.45 -7.65 11.01
C LEU A 51 -1.92 -7.76 12.45
N ASN A 52 -2.71 -7.34 13.44
CA ASN A 52 -2.35 -7.49 14.85
C ASN A 52 -2.27 -8.97 15.28
N TRP A 53 -3.11 -9.86 14.75
CA TRP A 53 -2.98 -11.30 14.99
C TRP A 53 -1.63 -11.85 14.49
N LEU A 54 -1.12 -11.27 13.41
CA LEU A 54 0.16 -11.60 12.81
C LEU A 54 1.34 -10.82 13.41
N GLN A 55 1.11 -10.02 14.46
CA GLN A 55 2.11 -9.16 15.09
C GLN A 55 2.67 -8.07 14.17
N ILE A 56 1.94 -7.67 13.13
CA ILE A 56 2.30 -6.56 12.25
C ILE A 56 1.71 -5.27 12.85
N PRO A 57 2.54 -4.30 13.27
CA PRO A 57 2.07 -3.06 13.88
C PRO A 57 1.36 -2.18 12.84
N THR A 58 0.31 -1.50 13.27
CA THR A 58 -0.46 -0.56 12.44
C THR A 58 -0.83 0.67 13.27
N ASP A 59 -1.02 1.81 12.60
CA ASP A 59 -1.35 3.08 13.23
C ASP A 59 -2.68 3.61 12.74
N LEU A 60 -3.70 3.54 13.60
CA LEU A 60 -5.03 4.08 13.32
C LEU A 60 -5.10 5.60 13.47
N THR A 61 -4.13 6.22 14.16
CA THR A 61 -4.13 7.67 14.42
C THR A 61 -3.61 8.47 13.24
N GLU A 62 -2.66 7.90 12.50
CA GLU A 62 -2.14 8.46 11.24
C GLU A 62 -3.04 8.16 10.03
N SER A 63 -4.07 7.33 10.19
CA SER A 63 -5.04 7.04 9.12
C SER A 63 -6.11 8.13 8.97
N ASP A 64 -6.26 8.61 7.75
CA ASP A 64 -7.14 9.70 7.35
C ASP A 64 -8.63 9.37 7.52
N CYS A 65 -8.99 8.10 7.45
CA CYS A 65 -10.35 7.62 7.67
C CYS A 65 -10.87 7.90 9.10
N PHE A 66 -9.97 8.10 10.08
CA PHE A 66 -10.33 8.46 11.45
C PHE A 66 -10.32 9.98 11.69
N ASN A 67 -9.86 10.78 10.72
CA ASN A 67 -9.97 12.22 10.77
C ASN A 67 -11.36 12.68 10.27
N PRO A 68 -12.19 13.31 11.12
CA PRO A 68 -13.56 13.66 10.74
C PRO A 68 -13.68 14.55 9.51
N VAL A 69 -12.71 15.46 9.31
CA VAL A 69 -12.68 16.38 8.17
C VAL A 69 -12.29 15.63 6.90
N LYS A 70 -11.22 14.84 6.94
CA LYS A 70 -10.75 14.09 5.76
C LYS A 70 -11.76 13.01 5.33
N ALA A 71 -12.32 12.26 6.28
CA ALA A 71 -13.37 11.28 6.04
C ALA A 71 -14.68 11.89 5.48
N ALA A 72 -14.96 13.16 5.80
CA ALA A 72 -16.12 13.87 5.24
C ALA A 72 -15.91 14.34 3.79
N LEU A 73 -14.65 14.63 3.43
CA LEU A 73 -14.25 15.14 2.12
C LEU A 73 -13.97 14.03 1.10
N SER A 74 -13.48 12.88 1.56
CA SER A 74 -13.03 11.78 0.71
C SER A 74 -13.64 10.44 1.14
N ASN A 75 -13.74 9.48 0.21
CA ASN A 75 -14.14 8.11 0.54
C ASN A 75 -12.89 7.27 0.84
N VAL A 76 -12.23 7.57 1.94
CA VAL A 76 -10.96 6.94 2.32
C VAL A 76 -11.20 5.88 3.40
N ALA A 77 -10.56 4.73 3.24
CA ALA A 77 -10.53 3.63 4.20
C ALA A 77 -9.08 3.16 4.37
N ASP A 78 -8.19 4.09 4.69
CA ASP A 78 -6.76 3.84 4.78
C ASP A 78 -6.34 3.23 6.12
N LEU A 79 -5.28 2.42 6.09
CA LEU A 79 -4.62 1.85 7.26
C LEU A 79 -3.11 2.01 7.11
N VAL A 80 -2.49 2.75 8.02
CA VAL A 80 -1.05 2.99 8.01
C VAL A 80 -0.30 1.82 8.66
N ILE A 81 0.73 1.33 7.98
CA ILE A 81 1.77 0.46 8.53
C ILE A 81 3.02 1.31 8.73
N PRO A 82 3.42 1.61 9.97
CA PRO A 82 4.51 2.55 10.26
C PRO A 82 5.81 2.19 9.54
N ASN A 83 6.44 3.20 8.94
CA ASN A 83 7.68 3.08 8.16
C ASN A 83 7.60 2.23 6.89
N ILE A 84 6.43 1.70 6.52
CA ILE A 84 6.26 0.85 5.32
C ILE A 84 5.36 1.56 4.30
N GLY A 85 4.17 1.99 4.72
CA GLY A 85 3.22 2.69 3.85
C GLY A 85 1.78 2.40 4.22
N THR A 86 0.87 2.66 3.28
CA THR A 86 -0.57 2.72 3.58
C THR A 86 -1.36 1.70 2.76
N LEU A 87 -2.24 0.92 3.42
CA LEU A 87 -3.20 0.05 2.76
C LEU A 87 -4.54 0.76 2.56
N GLU A 88 -5.23 0.49 1.45
CA GLU A 88 -6.64 0.82 1.31
C GLU A 88 -7.50 -0.40 1.63
N CYS A 89 -8.37 -0.28 2.63
CA CYS A 89 -9.29 -1.32 3.07
C CYS A 89 -10.62 -1.16 2.33
N CYS A 90 -10.80 -1.88 1.21
CA CYS A 90 -11.94 -1.74 0.31
C CYS A 90 -13.17 -2.55 0.76
N PRO A 91 -14.28 -1.90 1.20
CA PRO A 91 -15.55 -2.58 1.43
C PRO A 91 -16.15 -3.08 0.12
N VAL A 92 -16.52 -4.37 0.07
CA VAL A 92 -17.17 -5.01 -1.07
C VAL A 92 -18.56 -5.47 -0.66
N LEU A 93 -19.59 -4.97 -1.35
CA LEU A 93 -20.97 -5.38 -1.10
C LEU A 93 -21.21 -6.83 -1.52
N PRO A 94 -22.21 -7.52 -0.94
CA PRO A 94 -22.63 -8.82 -1.44
C PRO A 94 -22.93 -8.77 -2.94
N ARG A 95 -22.38 -9.73 -3.70
CA ARG A 95 -22.49 -9.84 -5.18
C ARG A 95 -21.75 -8.77 -5.99
N GLN A 96 -21.10 -7.81 -5.36
CA GLN A 96 -20.21 -6.89 -6.07
C GLN A 96 -18.97 -7.65 -6.55
N THR A 97 -18.66 -7.54 -7.83
CA THR A 97 -17.53 -8.24 -8.47
C THR A 97 -16.39 -7.30 -8.84
N VAL A 98 -16.56 -5.99 -8.63
CA VAL A 98 -15.62 -4.94 -9.02
C VAL A 98 -15.52 -3.91 -7.92
N ILE A 99 -14.29 -3.51 -7.59
CA ILE A 99 -13.93 -2.45 -6.66
C ILE A 99 -13.58 -1.22 -7.49
N LEU A 100 -14.19 -0.07 -7.17
CA LEU A 100 -13.86 1.19 -7.81
C LEU A 100 -12.65 1.79 -7.09
N LEU A 101 -11.55 1.97 -7.82
CA LEU A 101 -10.35 2.58 -7.27
C LEU A 101 -10.50 4.10 -7.33
N GLN A 102 -10.45 4.74 -6.16
CA GLN A 102 -10.40 6.20 -6.08
C GLN A 102 -9.02 6.66 -6.60
N SER A 103 -9.02 7.60 -7.54
CA SER A 103 -7.77 8.21 -8.01
C SER A 103 -7.20 9.13 -6.93
N ALA A 104 -5.90 8.98 -6.67
CA ALA A 104 -5.06 9.85 -5.85
C ALA A 104 -5.37 9.90 -4.35
N SER A 105 -4.69 9.03 -3.59
CA SER A 105 -4.08 9.43 -2.32
C SER A 105 -2.65 8.91 -2.29
N GLU A 106 -1.73 9.69 -1.74
CA GLU A 106 -0.29 9.41 -1.67
C GLU A 106 0.02 7.97 -1.19
N GLN A 107 1.00 7.35 -1.86
CA GLN A 107 1.73 6.12 -1.50
C GLN A 107 0.92 4.98 -0.86
N ARG A 108 -0.07 4.46 -1.60
CA ARG A 108 -0.67 3.17 -1.23
C ARG A 108 0.28 2.04 -1.59
N ILE A 109 0.49 1.12 -0.66
CA ILE A 109 1.25 -0.11 -0.94
C ILE A 109 0.32 -1.22 -1.46
N GLY A 110 -0.99 -1.12 -1.25
CA GLY A 110 -1.95 -2.04 -1.83
C GLY A 110 -3.37 -1.89 -1.31
N TYR A 111 -4.21 -2.82 -1.72
CA TYR A 111 -5.66 -2.83 -1.51
C TYR A 111 -6.06 -4.16 -0.86
N VAL A 112 -6.76 -4.10 0.25
CA VAL A 112 -7.35 -5.28 0.91
C VAL A 112 -8.84 -5.25 0.67
N ALA A 113 -9.39 -6.28 0.06
CA ALA A 113 -10.83 -6.37 -0.20
C ALA A 113 -11.53 -7.12 0.93
N ILE A 114 -12.61 -6.54 1.46
CA ILE A 114 -13.32 -7.08 2.61
C ILE A 114 -14.82 -7.13 2.32
N GLN A 115 -15.48 -8.23 2.65
CA GLN A 115 -16.94 -8.36 2.54
C GLN A 115 -17.58 -8.54 3.91
N PHE A 116 -18.63 -7.76 4.18
CA PHE A 116 -19.39 -7.86 5.41
C PHE A 116 -20.39 -9.02 5.37
N GLN A 117 -20.54 -9.72 6.49
CA GLN A 117 -21.66 -10.64 6.69
C GLN A 117 -22.97 -9.86 6.93
N GLU A 118 -24.12 -10.50 6.67
CA GLU A 118 -25.42 -9.84 6.82
C GLU A 118 -25.69 -9.30 8.23
N SER A 119 -25.17 -9.99 9.26
CA SER A 119 -25.26 -9.57 10.67
C SER A 119 -24.34 -8.40 11.04
N LEU A 120 -23.39 -8.05 10.18
CA LEU A 120 -22.30 -7.10 10.42
C LEU A 120 -21.40 -7.40 11.63
N ASP A 121 -21.52 -8.58 12.24
CA ASP A 121 -20.70 -9.01 13.39
C ASP A 121 -19.32 -9.53 12.99
N SER A 122 -19.07 -9.66 11.69
CA SER A 122 -17.86 -10.22 11.13
C SER A 122 -17.73 -9.84 9.66
N VAL A 123 -16.50 -9.92 9.19
CA VAL A 123 -16.16 -9.75 7.78
C VAL A 123 -15.34 -10.91 7.27
N GLN A 124 -15.42 -11.14 5.98
CA GLN A 124 -14.50 -12.00 5.24
C GLN A 124 -13.43 -11.13 4.57
N LEU A 125 -12.15 -11.46 4.77
CA LEU A 125 -11.07 -10.95 3.92
C LEU A 125 -11.10 -11.72 2.60
N LEU A 126 -11.44 -11.03 1.51
CA LEU A 126 -11.58 -11.63 0.19
C LEU A 126 -10.23 -11.86 -0.48
N GLY A 127 -9.25 -11.00 -0.19
CA GLY A 127 -7.91 -11.08 -0.74
C GLY A 127 -7.24 -9.72 -0.80
N PHE A 128 -6.14 -9.68 -1.53
CA PHE A 128 -5.21 -8.55 -1.62
C PHE A 128 -4.91 -8.21 -3.09
N ALA A 129 -4.63 -6.94 -3.37
CA ALA A 129 -3.99 -6.54 -4.62
C ALA A 129 -2.88 -5.54 -4.30
N PRO A 130 -1.66 -5.71 -4.84
CA PRO A 130 -0.59 -4.75 -4.66
C PRO A 130 -0.92 -3.41 -5.33
N ALA A 131 -0.16 -2.38 -4.98
CA ALA A 131 -0.23 -1.09 -5.66
C ALA A 131 0.08 -1.24 -7.15
N PHE A 132 -0.58 -0.39 -7.95
CA PHE A 132 -0.41 -0.30 -9.39
C PHE A 132 0.60 0.79 -9.75
N ASP A 133 1.20 0.68 -10.93
CA ASP A 133 1.98 1.76 -11.50
C ASP A 133 1.11 3.04 -11.67
N GLU A 134 1.63 4.15 -11.17
CA GLU A 134 0.99 5.47 -11.22
C GLU A 134 0.91 6.04 -12.64
N ALA A 135 1.72 5.54 -13.58
CA ALA A 135 1.67 6.00 -14.96
C ALA A 135 0.33 5.64 -15.64
N ASN A 136 -0.26 4.48 -15.30
CA ASN A 136 -1.51 4.00 -15.88
C ASN A 136 -2.36 3.23 -14.84
N PRO A 137 -2.84 3.88 -13.77
CA PRO A 137 -3.57 3.20 -12.73
C PRO A 137 -4.94 2.72 -13.26
N PRO A 138 -5.34 1.47 -12.98
CA PRO A 138 -6.67 1.02 -13.35
C PRO A 138 -7.73 1.81 -12.58
N ALA A 139 -8.87 2.09 -13.24
CA ALA A 139 -10.01 2.72 -12.56
C ALA A 139 -10.79 1.72 -11.68
N GLN A 140 -10.59 0.43 -11.91
CA GLN A 140 -11.39 -0.66 -11.35
C GLN A 140 -10.52 -1.89 -11.13
N LEU A 141 -10.82 -2.63 -10.06
CA LEU A 141 -10.20 -3.91 -9.72
C LEU A 141 -11.28 -4.98 -9.58
N GLY A 142 -11.17 -6.06 -10.34
CA GLY A 142 -12.04 -7.22 -10.23
C GLY A 142 -11.76 -8.01 -8.95
N VAL A 143 -12.82 -8.43 -8.25
CA VAL A 143 -12.70 -9.30 -7.06
C VAL A 143 -12.03 -10.63 -7.41
N SER A 144 -12.16 -11.09 -8.65
CA SER A 144 -11.48 -12.30 -9.15
C SER A 144 -9.98 -12.11 -9.40
N GLU A 145 -9.49 -10.87 -9.42
CA GLU A 145 -8.07 -10.54 -9.65
C GLU A 145 -7.30 -10.42 -8.32
N LEU A 146 -8.01 -10.53 -7.19
CA LEU A 146 -7.39 -10.52 -5.87
C LEU A 146 -6.50 -11.74 -5.69
N GLN A 147 -5.29 -11.47 -5.23
CA GLN A 147 -4.37 -12.47 -4.71
C GLN A 147 -4.88 -12.98 -3.35
N PRO A 148 -4.43 -14.18 -2.92
CA PRO A 148 -4.62 -14.62 -1.55
C PRO A 148 -4.14 -13.56 -0.56
N ILE A 149 -4.78 -13.48 0.61
CA ILE A 149 -4.45 -12.47 1.61
C ILE A 149 -3.00 -12.61 2.11
N GLU A 150 -2.43 -13.81 2.04
CA GLU A 150 -1.04 -14.11 2.38
C GLU A 150 -0.03 -13.34 1.51
N ALA A 151 -0.39 -13.00 0.27
CA ALA A 151 0.46 -12.21 -0.62
C ALA A 151 0.74 -10.79 -0.07
N LEU A 152 -0.15 -10.28 0.80
CA LEU A 152 0.12 -9.05 1.56
C LEU A 152 1.34 -9.21 2.47
N LEU A 153 1.51 -10.36 3.10
CA LEU A 153 2.61 -10.61 4.04
C LEU A 153 3.94 -10.71 3.32
N GLU A 154 3.94 -11.39 2.17
CA GLU A 154 5.10 -11.45 1.28
C GLU A 154 5.51 -10.04 0.83
N GLN A 155 4.55 -9.20 0.45
CA GLN A 155 4.84 -7.82 0.06
C GLN A 155 5.36 -6.99 1.24
N ILE A 156 4.74 -7.07 2.41
CA ILE A 156 5.21 -6.35 3.62
C ILE A 156 6.66 -6.73 3.91
N THR A 157 6.98 -8.02 3.86
CA THR A 157 8.35 -8.53 4.09
C THR A 157 9.34 -7.94 3.08
N ARG A 158 9.01 -7.98 1.78
CA ARG A 158 9.85 -7.38 0.74
C ARG A 158 10.09 -5.88 0.99
N LEU A 159 9.06 -5.13 1.36
CA LEU A 159 9.19 -3.71 1.66
C LEU A 159 10.08 -3.48 2.88
N GLU A 160 9.89 -4.24 3.96
CA GLU A 160 10.74 -4.15 5.17
C GLU A 160 12.21 -4.43 4.85
N GLU A 161 12.50 -5.49 4.09
CA GLU A 161 13.85 -5.88 3.74
C GLU A 161 14.53 -4.90 2.79
N GLY A 162 13.79 -4.37 1.81
CA GLY A 162 14.30 -3.33 0.91
C GLY A 162 14.63 -2.03 1.66
N ILE A 163 13.76 -1.63 2.61
CA ILE A 163 14.01 -0.47 3.48
C ILE A 163 15.22 -0.72 4.38
N ALA A 164 15.31 -1.90 4.98
CA ALA A 164 16.43 -2.27 5.85
C ALA A 164 17.75 -2.28 5.06
N PHE A 165 17.77 -2.81 3.84
CA PHE A 165 18.93 -2.78 2.95
C PHE A 165 19.38 -1.35 2.67
N LEU A 166 18.44 -0.46 2.32
CA LEU A 166 18.74 0.95 2.08
C LEU A 166 19.19 1.70 3.34
N GLN A 167 19.20 1.10 4.53
CA GLN A 167 19.78 1.67 5.75
C GLN A 167 21.19 1.12 6.07
N THR A 168 21.67 0.11 5.34
CA THR A 168 23.00 -0.50 5.55
C THR A 168 24.15 0.36 5.01
N ASP A 169 25.39 -0.01 5.35
CA ASP A 169 26.61 0.59 4.80
C ASP A 169 27.06 -0.03 3.46
N ASP A 170 26.18 -0.79 2.77
CA ASP A 170 26.48 -1.27 1.41
C ASP A 170 26.76 -0.06 0.49
N PRO A 171 27.81 -0.10 -0.36
CA PRO A 171 28.17 1.03 -1.21
C PRO A 171 27.02 1.53 -2.09
N VAL A 172 26.19 0.62 -2.61
CA VAL A 172 25.02 0.98 -3.43
C VAL A 172 23.97 1.68 -2.56
N ALA A 173 23.66 1.12 -1.39
CA ALA A 173 22.72 1.74 -0.44
C ALA A 173 23.16 3.15 0.00
N VAL A 174 24.45 3.32 0.29
CA VAL A 174 25.04 4.62 0.65
C VAL A 174 24.90 5.62 -0.49
N GLN A 175 25.21 5.21 -1.72
CA GLN A 175 25.12 6.08 -2.88
C GLN A 175 23.67 6.46 -3.18
N VAL A 176 22.73 5.50 -3.10
CA VAL A 176 21.28 5.74 -3.25
C VAL A 176 20.79 6.74 -2.20
N ARG A 177 21.12 6.53 -0.91
CA ARG A 177 20.77 7.50 0.15
C ARG A 177 21.35 8.89 -0.12
N SER A 178 22.57 8.98 -0.66
CA SER A 178 23.18 10.25 -1.02
C SER A 178 22.41 10.98 -2.15
N VAL A 179 21.85 10.23 -3.10
CA VAL A 179 21.03 10.79 -4.20
C VAL A 179 19.65 11.23 -3.71
N LEU A 180 19.07 10.48 -2.78
CA LEU A 180 17.71 10.72 -2.27
C LEU A 180 17.64 11.80 -1.18
N GLU A 181 18.78 12.19 -0.61
CA GLU A 181 18.92 13.15 0.49
C GLU A 181 18.02 12.84 1.70
N ASN A 182 16.83 13.47 1.77
CA ASN A 182 15.89 13.41 2.89
C ASN A 182 14.56 12.73 2.54
N LYS A 183 14.48 12.06 1.39
CA LYS A 183 13.24 11.41 0.96
C LYS A 183 12.93 10.15 1.78
N PRO A 184 11.64 9.86 2.02
CA PRO A 184 11.26 8.68 2.77
C PRO A 184 11.62 7.41 1.99
N LEU A 185 12.53 6.60 2.55
CA LEU A 185 12.98 5.36 1.90
C LEU A 185 11.82 4.40 1.58
N SER A 186 10.76 4.41 2.39
CA SER A 186 9.56 3.61 2.18
C SER A 186 8.85 3.93 0.87
N GLU A 187 8.83 5.19 0.45
CA GLU A 187 8.25 5.63 -0.83
C GLU A 187 9.05 5.05 -2.00
N ILE A 188 10.37 5.19 -1.94
CA ILE A 188 11.28 4.69 -2.97
C ILE A 188 11.20 3.17 -3.09
N VAL A 189 11.28 2.46 -1.97
CA VAL A 189 11.24 1.00 -1.95
C VAL A 189 9.90 0.49 -2.46
N ALA A 190 8.77 1.14 -2.12
CA ALA A 190 7.47 0.77 -2.66
C ALA A 190 7.40 0.93 -4.19
N ARG A 191 7.99 2.00 -4.77
CA ARG A 191 8.05 2.18 -6.23
C ARG A 191 8.95 1.14 -6.90
N LEU A 192 10.10 0.83 -6.30
CA LEU A 192 11.01 -0.20 -6.80
C LEU A 192 10.41 -1.61 -6.68
N GLU A 193 9.59 -1.88 -5.67
CA GLU A 193 8.88 -3.17 -5.52
C GLU A 193 7.82 -3.35 -6.61
N ILE A 194 7.11 -2.28 -6.98
CA ILE A 194 6.22 -2.28 -8.15
C ILE A 194 7.04 -2.60 -9.41
N LEU A 195 8.16 -1.89 -9.62
CA LEU A 195 9.03 -2.09 -10.77
C LEU A 195 9.49 -3.55 -10.89
N TYR A 196 9.98 -4.13 -9.78
CA TYR A 196 10.42 -5.53 -9.74
C TYR A 196 9.33 -6.53 -10.13
N ARG A 197 8.07 -6.28 -9.74
CA ARG A 197 6.96 -7.18 -10.05
C ARG A 197 6.39 -7.02 -11.46
N THR A 198 6.47 -5.83 -12.03
CA THR A 198 5.71 -5.49 -13.26
C THR A 198 6.56 -5.26 -14.48
N VAL A 199 7.87 -5.05 -14.31
CA VAL A 199 8.78 -4.68 -15.39
C VAL A 199 9.88 -5.72 -15.53
N ASP A 200 10.23 -6.03 -16.78
CA ASP A 200 11.28 -6.99 -17.09
C ASP A 200 12.66 -6.47 -16.64
N GLU A 201 13.54 -7.38 -16.23
CA GLU A 201 14.88 -7.07 -15.68
C GLU A 201 15.71 -6.14 -16.56
N PHE A 202 15.62 -6.27 -17.89
CA PHE A 202 16.37 -5.43 -18.83
C PHE A 202 15.93 -3.96 -18.86
N GLU A 203 14.74 -3.64 -18.34
CA GLU A 203 14.24 -2.26 -18.26
C GLU A 203 14.51 -1.61 -16.89
N TRP A 204 14.99 -2.38 -15.89
CA TRP A 204 15.24 -1.87 -14.53
C TRP A 204 16.22 -0.71 -14.49
N ARG A 205 17.25 -0.75 -15.33
CA ARG A 205 18.22 0.34 -15.47
C ARG A 205 17.53 1.67 -15.79
N TYR A 206 16.72 1.70 -16.84
CA TYR A 206 16.05 2.91 -17.31
C TYR A 206 14.92 3.33 -16.35
N ALA A 207 13.99 2.42 -16.07
CA ALA A 207 12.81 2.73 -15.26
C ALA A 207 13.17 3.02 -13.79
N GLY A 208 14.15 2.31 -13.22
CA GLY A 208 14.69 2.61 -11.91
C GLY A 208 15.46 3.94 -11.88
N GLY A 209 16.18 4.25 -12.96
CA GLY A 209 16.84 5.55 -13.14
C GLY A 209 15.84 6.71 -13.10
N GLU A 210 14.69 6.57 -13.79
CA GLU A 210 13.60 7.56 -13.74
C GLU A 210 13.03 7.71 -12.32
N ILE A 211 12.88 6.63 -11.55
CA ILE A 211 12.48 6.70 -10.14
C ILE A 211 13.50 7.55 -9.36
N LEU A 212 14.80 7.24 -9.44
CA LEU A 212 15.84 8.00 -8.72
C LEU A 212 15.93 9.47 -9.18
N ALA A 213 15.66 9.77 -10.45
CA ALA A 213 15.69 11.12 -11.01
C ALA A 213 14.48 11.98 -10.62
N VAL A 214 13.26 11.42 -10.68
CA VAL A 214 12.04 12.10 -10.17
C VAL A 214 12.21 12.39 -8.68
N GLU A 215 12.86 11.47 -7.97
CA GLU A 215 13.00 11.59 -6.54
C GLU A 215 14.08 12.61 -6.17
N SER A 216 15.18 12.72 -6.90
CA SER A 216 16.18 13.77 -6.66
C SER A 216 15.70 15.20 -7.00
N THR A 217 14.69 15.38 -7.86
CA THR A 217 14.29 16.71 -8.39
C THR A 217 13.17 17.42 -7.62
N ALA A 218 12.49 16.77 -6.67
CA ALA A 218 11.31 17.33 -6.00
C ALA A 218 11.58 18.49 -5.02
N VAL A 219 12.83 18.93 -4.84
CA VAL A 219 13.18 20.14 -4.06
C VAL A 219 13.32 21.34 -5.02
N GLY A 220 12.20 22.02 -5.32
CA GLY A 220 12.16 23.46 -5.64
C GLY A 220 13.23 24.07 -6.56
N ALA A 221 13.82 23.33 -7.49
CA ALA A 221 14.94 23.79 -8.30
C ALA A 221 14.54 23.90 -9.77
N THR A 222 14.58 25.12 -10.28
CA THR A 222 14.79 25.38 -11.71
C THR A 222 15.95 24.54 -12.20
N ARG A 223 15.67 23.72 -13.24
CA ARG A 223 16.45 22.87 -14.17
C ARG A 223 17.99 23.00 -14.32
N GLU A 224 18.71 23.57 -13.37
CA GLU A 224 20.16 23.83 -13.44
C GLU A 224 20.75 23.88 -12.03
N THR A 225 20.71 22.80 -11.24
CA THR A 225 21.77 22.53 -10.24
C THR A 225 21.63 21.14 -9.63
N ILE A 226 22.69 20.34 -9.77
CA ILE A 226 22.87 18.96 -9.30
C ILE A 226 22.03 17.92 -10.07
N GLN A 227 22.30 17.77 -11.37
CA GLN A 227 21.97 16.54 -12.08
C GLN A 227 23.18 15.62 -11.95
N ALA A 228 23.05 14.51 -11.22
CA ALA A 228 23.80 13.33 -11.61
C ALA A 228 23.49 13.08 -13.10
N ASP A 229 24.50 12.68 -13.88
CA ASP A 229 24.26 12.36 -15.28
C ASP A 229 23.15 11.30 -15.33
N ASP A 230 22.17 11.42 -16.23
CA ASP A 230 21.04 10.47 -16.29
C ASP A 230 21.59 9.02 -16.41
N SER A 231 22.75 8.87 -17.07
CA SER A 231 23.51 7.62 -17.15
C SER A 231 24.04 7.10 -15.80
N GLU A 232 24.47 7.98 -14.89
CA GLU A 232 24.96 7.57 -13.55
C GLU A 232 23.82 7.11 -12.65
N LEU A 233 22.64 7.73 -12.76
CA LEU A 233 21.43 7.30 -12.04
C LEU A 233 20.90 5.97 -12.58
N GLU A 234 20.93 5.79 -13.89
CA GLU A 234 20.61 4.51 -14.54
C GLU A 234 21.54 3.39 -14.09
N ASP A 235 22.86 3.59 -14.11
CA ASP A 235 23.85 2.61 -13.63
C ASP A 235 23.62 2.27 -12.15
N LEU A 236 23.31 3.29 -11.32
CA LEU A 236 23.01 3.09 -9.91
C LEU A 236 21.71 2.31 -9.70
N ALA A 237 20.69 2.60 -10.51
CA ALA A 237 19.41 1.90 -10.46
C ALA A 237 19.55 0.43 -10.86
N GLU A 238 20.35 0.11 -11.88
CA GLU A 238 20.67 -1.26 -12.28
C GLU A 238 21.27 -2.04 -11.09
N MET A 239 22.34 -1.51 -10.48
CA MET A 239 22.98 -2.13 -9.31
C MET A 239 22.04 -2.26 -8.10
N LEU A 240 21.18 -1.26 -7.87
CA LEU A 240 20.20 -1.29 -6.78
C LEU A 240 19.16 -2.37 -7.01
N MET A 241 18.60 -2.45 -8.22
CA MET A 241 17.56 -3.42 -8.56
C MET A 241 18.08 -4.85 -8.54
N GLU A 242 19.32 -5.10 -8.97
CA GLU A 242 19.97 -6.41 -8.83
C GLU A 242 20.05 -6.84 -7.35
N LYS A 243 20.52 -5.95 -6.46
CA LYS A 243 20.60 -6.25 -5.01
C LYS A 243 19.23 -6.47 -4.38
N LEU A 244 18.24 -5.64 -4.73
CA LEU A 244 16.89 -5.80 -4.23
C LEU A 244 16.24 -7.08 -4.76
N ALA A 245 16.52 -7.49 -6.00
CA ALA A 245 16.03 -8.74 -6.57
C ALA A 245 16.62 -9.97 -5.87
N GLU A 246 17.90 -9.94 -5.49
CA GLU A 246 18.51 -10.98 -4.65
C GLU A 246 17.79 -11.08 -3.29
N ILE A 247 17.57 -9.94 -2.63
CA ILE A 247 16.87 -9.86 -1.34
C ILE A 247 15.43 -10.38 -1.45
N TRP A 248 14.68 -9.89 -2.43
CA TRP A 248 13.27 -10.22 -2.60
C TRP A 248 13.04 -11.64 -3.14
N GLY A 249 13.99 -12.18 -3.90
CA GLY A 249 13.94 -13.54 -4.43
C GLY A 249 14.22 -14.61 -3.38
N ASP A 250 15.02 -14.29 -2.35
CA ASP A 250 15.28 -15.19 -1.21
C ASP A 250 14.09 -15.26 -0.23
N SER A 251 13.13 -14.36 -0.35
CA SER A 251 11.95 -14.24 0.53
C SER A 251 10.71 -15.00 0.04
N ALA A 252 10.83 -15.80 -1.03
CA ALA A 252 9.76 -16.57 -1.66
C ALA A 252 9.77 -18.08 -1.32
#